data_AF-A0AAD9I9K9-F1
#
_entry.id   AF-A0AAD9I9K9-F1
#
_cell.length_a   1.000
_cell.length_b   1.000
_cell.length_c   1.000
_cell.angle_alpha   90.00
_cell.angle_beta   90.00
_cell.angle_gamma   90.00
#
_symmetry.space_group_name_H-M   'P 1'
#
loop_
_entity.id
_entity.type
_entity.pdbx_description
1 polymer ?
#
loop_
_entity_poly.entity_id
_entity_poly.type
_entity_poly.pdbx_seq_one_letter_code
_entity_poly.pdbx_strand_id
1 'polypeptide(L)'
;MAEEKQAAGGMAEGATTGDVEDEIEFTAKSAEDRKAAAALSKLDTREDDEAAPAREVDEAAVSRAMDTLGGSGMKQTEQKEVKKVKVDPADVALVVEELELTKAKATELLKAHDGDAVKAMRAFIQPVV
;
A
#
# COMPACT_ATOMS: atom_id res chain seq x y z
N MET A 1 -26.07 41.93 -34.34
CA MET A 1 -25.84 40.52 -34.73
C MET A 1 -24.35 40.27 -34.64
N ALA A 2 -23.96 39.24 -33.87
CA ALA A 2 -22.67 38.51 -33.84
C ALA A 2 -21.37 39.30 -33.54
N GLU A 3 -20.31 38.78 -32.93
CA GLU A 3 -19.94 37.63 -32.06
C GLU A 3 -18.41 37.76 -31.84
N GLU A 4 -17.87 37.28 -30.71
CA GLU A 4 -16.47 36.87 -30.40
C GLU A 4 -15.25 37.78 -30.74
N LYS A 5 -14.19 37.89 -29.92
CA LYS A 5 -13.40 36.83 -29.27
C LYS A 5 -12.42 37.38 -28.19
N GLN A 6 -11.93 36.46 -27.36
CA GLN A 6 -11.16 36.53 -26.09
C GLN A 6 -9.75 37.16 -26.05
N ALA A 7 -9.28 37.29 -24.79
CA ALA A 7 -7.90 37.31 -24.22
C ALA A 7 -7.31 38.72 -23.96
N ALA A 8 -6.63 39.05 -22.86
CA ALA A 8 -6.05 38.36 -21.70
C ALA A 8 -6.02 39.35 -20.50
N GLY A 9 -6.15 38.95 -19.23
CA GLY A 9 -5.03 38.50 -18.39
C GLY A 9 -4.58 39.62 -17.41
N GLY A 10 -4.70 39.39 -16.09
CA GLY A 10 -4.17 40.31 -15.07
C GLY A 10 -4.58 39.99 -13.63
N MET A 11 -3.87 39.06 -13.00
CA MET A 11 -3.44 38.97 -11.58
C MET A 11 -4.36 39.41 -10.42
N ALA A 12 -4.53 38.51 -9.44
CA ALA A 12 -4.43 38.85 -8.02
C ALA A 12 -4.01 37.63 -7.17
N GLU A 13 -2.84 37.76 -6.54
CA GLU A 13 -2.30 36.93 -5.44
C GLU A 13 -3.11 37.11 -4.13
N GLY A 14 -3.14 36.05 -3.30
CA GLY A 14 -2.91 36.18 -1.85
C GLY A 14 -4.07 35.89 -0.86
N ALA A 15 -3.79 34.96 0.08
CA ALA A 15 -4.31 34.82 1.45
C ALA A 15 -5.81 34.45 1.65
N THR A 16 -6.17 33.19 1.91
CA THR A 16 -6.30 32.57 3.26
C THR A 16 -6.92 33.50 4.32
N THR A 17 -8.13 33.19 4.78
CA THR A 17 -8.58 33.05 6.18
C THR A 17 -10.07 33.40 6.31
N GLY A 18 -10.86 32.47 6.81
CA GLY A 18 -12.25 32.68 7.22
C GLY A 18 -13.07 31.41 6.98
N ASP A 19 -12.87 30.37 7.80
CA ASP A 19 -13.80 30.05 8.91
C ASP A 19 -14.83 29.00 8.40
N VAL A 20 -14.45 27.73 8.36
CA VAL A 20 -14.64 26.68 9.41
C VAL A 20 -16.13 26.41 9.66
N GLU A 21 -16.46 25.12 9.76
CA GLU A 21 -17.80 24.54 9.96
C GLU A 21 -18.63 24.29 8.69
N ASP A 22 -18.22 23.31 7.90
CA ASP A 22 -19.19 22.29 7.50
C ASP A 22 -18.44 20.96 7.50
N GLU A 23 -18.62 20.27 8.62
CA GLU A 23 -18.40 18.85 8.80
C GLU A 23 -18.35 18.12 7.46
N ILE A 24 -17.31 17.30 7.21
CA ILE A 24 -17.32 16.35 6.09
C ILE A 24 -18.34 15.27 6.45
N GLU A 25 -19.61 15.66 6.48
CA GLU A 25 -20.75 14.79 6.41
C GLU A 25 -20.60 14.06 5.07
N PHE A 26 -20.20 12.80 5.15
CA PHE A 26 -20.30 11.83 4.07
C PHE A 26 -21.78 11.53 3.70
N THR A 27 -22.66 12.53 3.83
CA THR A 27 -24.07 12.45 3.49
C THR A 27 -24.19 12.76 2.00
N ALA A 28 -24.45 11.70 1.23
CA ALA A 28 -24.57 11.74 -0.22
C ALA A 28 -25.49 12.90 -0.70
N LYS A 29 -24.88 13.88 -1.38
CA LYS A 29 -25.52 15.12 -1.88
C LYS A 29 -26.55 14.90 -3.00
N SER A 30 -26.72 13.66 -3.48
CA SER A 30 -27.71 13.29 -4.50
C SER A 30 -28.33 11.91 -4.23
N ALA A 31 -29.55 11.68 -4.72
CA ALA A 31 -30.20 10.37 -4.66
C ALA A 31 -29.41 9.29 -5.42
N GLU A 32 -28.70 9.69 -6.48
CA GLU A 32 -27.80 8.82 -7.24
C GLU A 32 -26.60 8.38 -6.39
N ASP A 33 -26.00 9.29 -5.61
CA ASP A 33 -24.88 8.97 -4.72
C ASP A 33 -25.28 8.00 -3.60
N ARG A 34 -26.50 8.13 -3.06
CA ARG A 34 -27.02 7.14 -2.08
C ARG A 34 -27.19 5.76 -2.70
N LYS A 35 -27.67 5.71 -3.95
CA LYS A 35 -27.84 4.45 -4.69
C LYS A 35 -26.48 3.84 -5.05
N ALA A 36 -25.51 4.65 -5.46
CA ALA A 36 -24.15 4.21 -5.75
C ALA A 36 -23.45 3.70 -4.48
N ALA A 37 -23.56 4.44 -3.36
CA ALA A 37 -23.06 4.00 -2.06
C ALA A 37 -23.72 2.70 -1.60
N ALA A 38 -25.03 2.55 -1.79
CA ALA A 38 -25.74 1.31 -1.47
C ALA A 38 -25.32 0.14 -2.39
N ALA A 39 -25.03 0.39 -3.66
CA ALA A 39 -24.54 -0.62 -4.59
C ALA A 39 -23.13 -1.09 -4.23
N LEU A 40 -22.25 -0.17 -3.82
CA LEU A 40 -20.90 -0.50 -3.33
C LEU A 40 -20.96 -1.22 -1.98
N SER A 41 -21.82 -0.78 -1.06
CA SER A 41 -22.03 -1.46 0.23
C SER A 41 -22.55 -2.89 0.07
N LYS A 42 -23.39 -3.16 -0.95
CA LYS A 42 -23.84 -4.51 -1.30
C LYS A 42 -22.75 -5.42 -1.85
N LEU A 43 -21.66 -4.86 -2.39
CA LEU A 43 -20.49 -5.62 -2.85
C LEU A 43 -19.56 -6.01 -1.69
N ASP A 44 -19.44 -5.13 -0.69
CA ASP A 44 -18.65 -5.37 0.54
C ASP A 44 -19.30 -6.41 1.45
N THR A 45 -20.64 -6.44 1.52
CA THR A 45 -21.37 -7.58 2.10
C THR A 45 -21.30 -8.72 1.10
N ARG A 46 -20.23 -9.53 1.17
CA ARG A 46 -20.18 -10.86 0.54
C ARG A 46 -21.55 -11.52 0.76
N GLU A 47 -22.26 -11.83 -0.32
CA GLU A 47 -23.54 -12.53 -0.30
C GLU A 47 -23.34 -13.95 0.24
N ASP A 48 -23.19 -14.05 1.55
CA ASP A 48 -23.18 -15.28 2.34
C ASP A 48 -24.65 -15.66 2.67
N ASP A 49 -25.54 -15.65 1.66
CA ASP A 49 -26.83 -16.38 1.72
C ASP A 49 -27.56 -16.42 0.35
N GLU A 50 -27.43 -17.57 -0.32
CA GLU A 50 -28.55 -18.33 -0.89
C GLU A 50 -29.56 -17.65 -1.86
N ALA A 51 -29.13 -17.02 -2.97
CA ALA A 51 -30.05 -16.78 -4.11
C ALA A 51 -29.45 -16.50 -5.51
N ALA A 52 -28.13 -16.61 -5.71
CA ALA A 52 -27.56 -16.57 -7.06
C ALA A 52 -27.37 -18.01 -7.57
N PRO A 53 -27.68 -18.35 -8.85
CA PRO A 53 -27.33 -19.66 -9.38
C PRO A 53 -25.84 -19.84 -9.16
N ALA A 54 -25.48 -20.89 -8.42
CA ALA A 54 -24.11 -21.20 -8.05
C ALA A 54 -23.23 -20.95 -9.27
N ARG A 55 -22.45 -19.86 -9.24
CA ARG A 55 -21.43 -19.66 -10.27
C ARG A 55 -20.56 -20.89 -10.11
N GLU A 56 -20.45 -21.68 -11.16
CA GLU A 56 -19.58 -22.85 -11.20
C GLU A 56 -18.15 -22.34 -11.06
N VAL A 57 -17.71 -22.19 -9.81
CA VAL A 57 -16.34 -21.85 -9.47
C VAL A 57 -15.57 -23.15 -9.63
N ASP A 58 -14.68 -23.18 -10.63
CA ASP A 58 -13.74 -24.28 -10.79
C ASP A 58 -12.71 -24.19 -9.64
N GLU A 59 -13.01 -24.92 -8.56
CA GLU A 59 -12.20 -24.97 -7.34
C GLU A 59 -10.76 -25.42 -7.65
N ALA A 60 -10.55 -26.23 -8.69
CA ALA A 60 -9.23 -26.65 -9.13
C ALA A 60 -8.47 -25.54 -9.86
N ALA A 61 -9.16 -24.72 -10.68
CA ALA A 61 -8.59 -23.52 -11.29
C ALA A 61 -8.25 -22.46 -10.22
N VAL A 62 -9.10 -22.29 -9.20
CA VAL A 62 -8.83 -21.40 -8.07
C VAL A 62 -7.65 -21.90 -7.24
N SER A 63 -7.59 -23.19 -6.93
CA SER A 63 -6.47 -23.78 -6.19
C SER A 63 -5.16 -23.61 -6.96
N ARG A 64 -5.14 -23.91 -8.27
CA ARG A 64 -3.98 -23.66 -9.13
C ARG A 64 -3.60 -22.19 -9.20
N ALA A 65 -4.58 -21.28 -9.32
CA ALA A 65 -4.33 -19.86 -9.31
C ALA A 65 -3.72 -19.41 -7.98
N MET A 66 -4.22 -19.91 -6.85
CA MET A 66 -3.71 -19.65 -5.50
C MET A 66 -2.28 -20.21 -5.31
N ASP A 67 -2.00 -21.42 -5.81
CA ASP A 67 -0.65 -21.99 -5.81
C ASP A 67 0.30 -21.15 -6.67
N THR A 68 -0.16 -20.65 -7.83
CA THR A 68 0.66 -19.78 -8.68
C THR A 68 0.86 -18.38 -8.09
N LEU A 69 -0.14 -17.80 -7.42
CA LEU A 69 -0.01 -16.53 -6.71
C LEU A 69 0.91 -16.66 -5.48
N GLY A 70 0.75 -17.74 -4.71
CA GLY A 70 1.60 -18.08 -3.56
C GLY A 70 3.02 -18.47 -3.96
N GLY A 71 3.23 -18.95 -5.19
CA GLY A 71 4.53 -19.34 -5.73
C GLY A 71 5.22 -18.31 -6.63
N SER A 72 4.52 -17.30 -7.16
CA SER A 72 5.06 -16.38 -8.20
C SER A 72 4.80 -14.89 -7.96
N GLY A 73 4.31 -14.49 -6.78
CA GLY A 73 4.08 -13.09 -6.41
C GLY A 73 5.29 -12.33 -5.86
N MET A 74 6.50 -12.92 -5.85
CA MET A 74 7.69 -12.26 -5.30
C MET A 74 8.90 -12.42 -6.23
N LYS A 75 8.79 -11.90 -7.46
CA LYS A 75 9.95 -11.31 -8.15
C LYS A 75 10.09 -9.84 -7.72
N GLN A 76 10.11 -9.58 -6.42
CA GLN A 76 10.87 -8.43 -5.92
C GLN A 76 12.32 -8.93 -5.83
N THR A 77 13.14 -8.38 -6.72
CA THR A 77 14.58 -8.16 -6.55
C THR A 77 15.25 -8.99 -5.44
N GLU A 78 16.00 -10.00 -5.85
CA GLU A 78 17.13 -10.52 -5.07
C GLU A 78 16.78 -11.03 -3.66
N GLN A 79 15.86 -11.99 -3.55
CA GLN A 79 15.95 -12.98 -2.47
C GLN A 79 17.15 -13.90 -2.74
N LYS A 80 18.34 -13.37 -2.52
CA LYS A 80 19.51 -14.20 -2.22
C LYS A 80 19.09 -15.07 -1.06
N GLU A 81 19.02 -16.38 -1.31
CA GLU A 81 18.60 -17.42 -0.39
C GLU A 81 18.76 -16.99 1.07
N VAL A 82 17.66 -16.57 1.71
CA VAL A 82 17.64 -16.36 3.16
C VAL A 82 17.65 -17.75 3.78
N LYS A 83 18.78 -18.44 3.64
CA LYS A 83 19.16 -19.58 4.46
C LYS A 83 18.89 -19.16 5.90
N LYS A 84 18.50 -20.09 6.78
CA LYS A 84 18.32 -19.81 8.22
C LYS A 84 19.63 -19.27 8.81
N VAL A 85 19.90 -17.99 8.62
CA VAL A 85 21.03 -17.27 9.19
C VAL A 85 20.63 -16.99 10.62
N LYS A 86 21.43 -17.55 11.54
CA LYS A 86 21.31 -17.24 12.96
C LYS A 86 21.86 -15.83 13.14
N VAL A 87 21.00 -14.91 13.55
CA VAL A 87 21.37 -13.54 13.84
C VAL A 87 21.58 -13.41 15.34
N ASP A 88 22.64 -12.73 15.76
CA ASP A 88 22.91 -12.48 17.17
C ASP A 88 21.95 -11.41 17.73
N PRO A 89 21.36 -11.61 18.92
CA PRO A 89 20.46 -10.61 19.51
C PRO A 89 21.15 -9.29 19.86
N ALA A 90 22.46 -9.29 20.16
CA ALA A 90 23.21 -8.07 20.41
C ALA A 90 23.38 -7.25 19.13
N ASP A 91 23.63 -7.92 18.00
CA ASP A 91 23.70 -7.26 16.69
C ASP A 91 22.35 -6.64 16.29
N VAL A 92 21.24 -7.34 16.57
CA VAL A 92 19.89 -6.79 16.36
C VAL A 92 19.67 -5.54 17.23
N ALA A 93 20.07 -5.56 18.49
CA ALA A 93 19.92 -4.40 19.38
C ALA A 93 20.74 -3.21 18.91
N LEU A 94 22.01 -3.43 18.53
CA LEU A 94 22.90 -2.41 18.00
C LEU A 94 22.31 -1.75 16.74
N VAL A 95 21.82 -2.55 15.79
CA VAL A 95 21.26 -2.04 14.53
C VAL A 95 19.95 -1.28 14.75
N VAL A 96 19.14 -1.70 15.73
CA VAL A 96 17.91 -0.98 16.12
C VAL A 96 18.24 0.39 16.71
N GLU A 97 19.26 0.47 17.58
CA GLU A 97 19.64 1.72 18.26
C GLU A 97 20.33 2.70 17.32
N GLU A 98 21.31 2.25 16.52
CA GLU A 98 22.14 3.13 15.71
C GLU A 98 21.50 3.56 14.38
N LEU A 99 20.67 2.70 13.76
CA LEU A 99 20.00 3.00 12.50
C LEU A 99 18.52 3.39 12.68
N GLU A 100 18.06 3.48 13.92
CA GLU A 100 16.67 3.79 14.30
C GLU A 100 15.63 2.90 13.57
N LEU A 101 15.98 1.64 13.34
CA LEU A 101 15.13 0.67 12.65
C LEU A 101 14.24 -0.10 13.63
N THR A 102 13.07 -0.52 13.18
CA THR A 102 12.28 -1.49 13.95
C THR A 102 13.01 -2.83 14.06
N LYS A 103 12.79 -3.57 15.15
CA LYS A 103 13.38 -4.89 15.38
C LYS A 103 13.20 -5.85 14.19
N ALA A 104 12.04 -5.79 13.53
CA ALA A 104 11.75 -6.60 12.34
C ALA A 104 12.68 -6.24 11.17
N LYS A 105 12.86 -4.95 10.88
CA LYS A 105 13.71 -4.46 9.79
C LYS A 105 15.20 -4.65 10.07
N ALA A 106 15.65 -4.45 11.30
CA ALA A 106 17.02 -4.77 11.70
C ALA A 106 17.34 -6.26 11.50
N THR A 107 16.41 -7.16 11.89
CA THR A 107 16.59 -8.61 11.69
C THR A 107 16.61 -8.99 10.22
N GLU A 108 15.79 -8.36 9.40
CA GLU A 108 15.75 -8.57 7.94
C GLU A 108 17.05 -8.12 7.27
N LEU A 109 17.54 -6.92 7.63
CA LEU A 109 18.82 -6.38 7.15
C LEU A 109 19.98 -7.30 7.51
N LEU A 110 20.07 -7.74 8.77
CA LEU A 110 21.12 -8.67 9.20
C LEU A 110 21.04 -10.01 8.46
N LYS A 111 19.85 -10.56 8.23
CA LYS A 111 19.68 -11.80 7.45
C LYS A 111 20.11 -11.65 5.99
N ALA A 112 19.84 -10.50 5.37
CA ALA A 112 20.27 -10.21 3.99
C ALA A 112 21.80 -10.13 3.85
N HIS A 113 22.50 -9.84 4.95
CA HIS A 113 23.95 -9.70 5.02
C HIS A 113 24.64 -10.81 5.81
N ASP A 114 24.08 -12.02 5.79
CA ASP A 114 24.69 -13.23 6.39
C ASP A 114 24.89 -13.14 7.92
N GLY A 115 24.17 -12.24 8.60
CA GLY A 115 24.26 -12.01 10.04
C GLY A 115 25.40 -11.07 10.44
N ASP A 116 26.08 -10.45 9.48
CA ASP A 116 27.21 -9.54 9.73
C ASP A 116 26.71 -8.10 9.86
N ALA A 117 26.73 -7.58 11.10
CA ALA A 117 26.31 -6.21 11.42
C ALA A 117 27.15 -5.15 10.71
N VAL A 118 28.47 -5.34 10.59
CA VAL A 118 29.35 -4.35 9.96
C VAL A 118 29.07 -4.27 8.46
N LYS A 119 28.91 -5.42 7.80
CA LYS A 119 28.54 -5.50 6.38
C LYS A 119 27.16 -4.88 6.13
N ALA A 120 26.20 -5.17 6.99
CA ALA A 120 24.85 -4.62 6.93
C ALA A 120 24.83 -3.09 7.04
N MET A 121 25.47 -2.54 8.07
CA MET A 121 25.52 -1.08 8.29
C MET A 121 26.24 -0.37 7.14
N ARG A 122 27.34 -0.94 6.63
CA ARG A 122 28.07 -0.37 5.48
C ARG A 122 27.22 -0.33 4.22
N ALA A 123 26.45 -1.39 3.96
CA ALA A 123 25.56 -1.45 2.82
C ALA A 123 24.40 -0.45 2.95
N PHE A 124 23.84 -0.31 4.16
CA PHE A 124 22.72 0.58 4.44
C PHE A 124 23.02 2.06 4.17
N ILE A 125 24.24 2.50 4.44
CA ILE A 125 24.65 3.91 4.24
C ILE A 125 25.14 4.22 2.82
N GLN A 126 25.21 3.23 1.92
CA GLN A 126 25.57 3.52 0.53
C GLN A 126 24.43 4.30 -0.15
N PRO A 127 24.74 5.39 -0.88
CA PRO A 127 23.72 6.11 -1.62
C PRO A 127 23.14 5.21 -2.72
N VAL A 128 21.83 5.34 -2.95
CA VAL A 128 21.18 4.71 -4.10
C VAL A 128 21.63 5.48 -5.34
N VAL A 129 22.35 4.79 -6.23
CA VAL A 129 22.86 5.35 -7.49
C VAL A 129 21.80 5.20 -8.59
#